data_AF-A0A1U7CPW9-F1
#
_entry.id   AF-A0A1U7CPW9-F1
#
_cell.length_a   1.000
_cell.length_b   1.000
_cell.length_c   1.000
_cell.angle_alpha   90.00
_cell.angle_beta   90.00
_cell.angle_gamma   90.00
#
_symmetry.space_group_name_H-M   'P 1'
#
loop_
_entity.id
_entity.type
_entity.pdbx_description
1 polymer ?
#
loop_
_entity_poly.entity_id
_entity_poly.type
_entity_poly.pdbx_seq_one_letter_code
_entity_poly.pdbx_strand_id
1 'polypeptide(L)'
;MRIGIRLGGAMFGMIVTMMGTIARADSAERVVAIPLGGSLESQSGDHHYGVYVPTRFGGELTIKATEGKVEEIKGPNGVVRTNGQDVGVDQHGWFTFRIVGAKKPFTVETKFIQTAQSAKKPWNFYYWPTKADALHEPWAGGNARVDTVEVKGDDVLLHAPGSYIEPGKDIILAGPNGLLESLPAAGDDATWFPNLYDDLYWLGPKNTLFQTPSPMLKYDQLFGTSARQWEARYSQNNDISRWPGHCLGGAVASIAFNDPVPAPGSGMTKDELKALYAELGENHLNHRIGDYATDIPPGPPRPGPDETDWKVSRVHAMLETHIRGERIALLANMRAFPPRGTPSEVWNQAIYKYTANVKAMPGRGPRAVLIDIQVHTNSGSSLNGQDDKDRVVQYQYSLVYGLDGKVDESNPAAADWISVGGEALYAPLNVLQVLDSQWAGHNPYVNLANVQSLDLANGGGRDARFAGKRPDFLPVAQYEAGRAPLGGNTPMFASGNEQPDPSQGPRRSGGFFRTMFGR
;
A
#
# COMPACT_ATOMS: atom_id res chain seq x y z
N MET A 1 54.39 -22.51 -17.27
CA MET A 1 53.85 -22.85 -18.61
C MET A 1 53.12 -21.62 -19.15
N ARG A 2 53.17 -21.40 -20.46
CA ARG A 2 53.00 -20.15 -21.22
C ARG A 2 51.70 -19.32 -20.98
N ILE A 3 51.94 -18.00 -20.90
CA ILE A 3 51.21 -16.81 -21.41
C ILE A 3 49.89 -17.03 -22.20
N GLY A 4 48.90 -16.17 -21.93
CA GLY A 4 47.78 -15.89 -22.82
C GLY A 4 46.86 -14.75 -22.36
N ILE A 5 47.35 -13.50 -22.39
CA ILE A 5 46.55 -12.26 -22.26
C ILE A 5 45.82 -12.00 -23.60
N ARG A 6 44.53 -11.65 -23.55
CA ARG A 6 43.86 -10.90 -24.63
C ARG A 6 43.09 -9.71 -24.05
N LEU A 7 43.68 -8.54 -24.27
CA LEU A 7 43.09 -7.21 -24.22
C LEU A 7 42.29 -6.94 -25.50
N GLY A 8 41.24 -6.13 -25.40
CA GLY A 8 40.58 -5.42 -26.49
C GLY A 8 39.27 -4.82 -25.97
N GLY A 9 39.26 -3.59 -25.48
CA GLY A 9 38.94 -2.35 -26.23
C GLY A 9 37.49 -1.96 -25.90
N ALA A 10 37.08 -0.75 -25.51
CA ALA A 10 37.64 0.58 -25.66
C ALA A 10 37.30 1.46 -24.44
N MET A 11 38.27 2.26 -23.98
CA MET A 11 38.06 3.32 -22.99
C MET A 11 37.92 4.65 -23.74
N PHE A 12 36.74 5.25 -23.71
CA PHE A 12 36.57 6.67 -24.04
C PHE A 12 37.07 7.50 -22.85
N GLY A 13 38.30 8.00 -22.94
CA GLY A 13 38.88 8.92 -21.97
C GLY A 13 38.43 10.35 -22.23
N MET A 14 37.73 10.96 -21.27
CA MET A 14 37.56 12.41 -21.19
C MET A 14 38.65 12.94 -20.24
N ILE A 15 39.69 13.56 -20.80
CA ILE A 15 40.80 14.15 -20.04
C ILE A 15 40.45 15.60 -19.71
N VAL A 16 40.43 15.94 -18.42
CA VAL A 16 40.47 17.33 -17.92
C VAL A 16 41.92 17.61 -17.52
N THR A 17 42.62 18.47 -18.26
CA THR A 17 43.96 18.95 -17.87
C THR A 17 43.96 20.47 -17.75
N MET A 18 44.49 20.97 -16.64
CA MET A 18 44.85 22.38 -16.45
C MET A 18 46.23 22.67 -17.08
N MET A 19 46.35 23.87 -17.67
CA MET A 19 47.55 24.60 -18.15
C MET A 19 48.02 24.42 -19.61
N GLY A 20 47.64 25.41 -20.44
CA GLY A 20 48.56 26.38 -21.07
C GLY A 20 49.49 25.95 -22.21
N THR A 21 49.07 26.16 -23.47
CA THR A 21 49.71 27.07 -24.46
C THR A 21 48.95 27.04 -25.81
N ILE A 22 49.17 28.10 -26.58
CA ILE A 22 48.29 28.68 -27.58
C ILE A 22 48.41 27.97 -28.94
N ALA A 23 47.31 27.39 -29.41
CA ALA A 23 47.02 27.17 -30.82
C ALA A 23 45.50 27.36 -31.02
N ARG A 24 45.14 28.31 -31.90
CA ARG A 24 43.76 28.71 -32.18
C ARG A 24 43.11 27.66 -33.10
N ALA A 25 42.82 26.49 -32.54
CA ALA A 25 41.69 25.68 -32.99
C ALA A 25 40.43 26.41 -32.54
N ASP A 26 39.39 26.48 -33.39
CA ASP A 26 38.06 26.86 -32.92
C ASP A 26 37.76 25.99 -31.72
N SER A 27 37.78 26.60 -30.53
CA SER A 27 37.73 25.88 -29.28
C SER A 27 36.43 25.09 -29.28
N ALA A 28 36.51 23.76 -29.17
CA ALA A 28 35.34 22.98 -28.81
C ALA A 28 34.74 23.67 -27.56
N GLU A 29 33.60 24.34 -27.72
CA GLU A 29 33.00 25.14 -26.66
C GLU A 29 32.83 24.24 -25.44
N ARG A 30 33.47 24.61 -24.34
CA ARG A 30 33.54 23.78 -23.14
C ARG A 30 32.13 23.68 -22.54
N VAL A 31 31.59 22.47 -22.49
CA VAL A 31 30.31 22.19 -21.83
C VAL A 31 30.47 22.39 -20.32
N VAL A 32 29.64 23.25 -19.73
CA VAL A 32 29.60 23.52 -18.29
C VAL A 32 28.60 22.58 -17.62
N ALA A 33 29.05 21.76 -16.67
CA ALA A 33 28.17 20.84 -15.97
C ALA A 33 27.26 21.58 -14.97
N ILE A 34 25.95 21.32 -15.03
CA ILE A 34 24.95 21.79 -14.06
C ILE A 34 24.44 20.58 -13.26
N PRO A 35 24.35 20.67 -11.93
CA PRO A 35 23.75 19.60 -11.13
C PRO A 35 22.27 19.43 -11.45
N LEU A 36 21.83 18.17 -11.58
CA LEU A 36 20.41 17.84 -11.75
C LEU A 36 19.61 18.39 -10.56
N GLY A 37 18.53 19.13 -10.82
CA GLY A 37 17.71 19.71 -9.76
C GLY A 37 18.36 20.91 -9.05
N GLY A 38 19.49 21.41 -9.53
CA GLY A 38 20.19 22.59 -9.01
C GLY A 38 20.36 23.69 -10.05
N SER A 39 21.15 24.70 -9.71
CA SER A 39 21.36 25.89 -10.53
C SER A 39 22.83 26.34 -10.57
N LEU A 40 23.18 27.12 -11.60
CA LEU A 40 24.41 27.90 -11.68
C LEU A 40 24.04 29.37 -11.84
N GLU A 41 24.58 30.21 -10.97
CA GLU A 41 24.34 31.65 -10.96
C GLU A 41 25.43 32.42 -11.70
N SER A 42 25.15 33.70 -12.00
CA SER A 42 26.12 34.64 -12.59
C SER A 42 26.79 34.15 -13.89
N GLN A 43 26.07 33.36 -14.69
CA GLN A 43 26.50 32.95 -16.01
C GLN A 43 26.40 34.13 -16.99
N SER A 44 27.22 34.18 -18.03
CA SER A 44 27.24 35.30 -18.98
C SER A 44 27.60 34.85 -20.38
N GLY A 45 27.02 35.46 -21.41
CA GLY A 45 27.30 35.08 -22.80
C GLY A 45 26.65 33.77 -23.21
N ASP A 46 26.88 33.39 -24.46
CA ASP A 46 26.37 32.13 -25.01
C ASP A 46 27.26 30.96 -24.56
N HIS A 47 26.66 29.94 -23.97
CA HIS A 47 27.39 28.79 -23.43
C HIS A 47 26.62 27.49 -23.58
N HIS A 48 27.39 26.40 -23.75
CA HIS A 48 26.90 25.04 -23.69
C HIS A 48 26.93 24.53 -22.24
N TYR A 49 25.86 23.85 -21.86
CA TYR A 49 25.69 23.25 -20.56
C TYR A 49 25.39 21.76 -20.69
N GLY A 50 25.69 21.01 -19.63
CA GLY A 50 25.44 19.58 -19.54
C GLY A 50 24.81 19.21 -18.20
N VAL A 51 23.77 18.38 -18.21
CA VAL A 51 23.14 17.83 -17.00
C VAL A 51 23.05 16.31 -17.13
N TYR A 52 23.36 15.58 -16.07
CA TYR A 52 23.32 14.11 -16.07
C TYR A 52 21.99 13.62 -15.50
N VAL A 53 21.25 12.80 -16.27
CA VAL A 53 20.03 12.11 -15.83
C VAL A 53 20.40 10.66 -15.48
N PRO A 54 20.23 10.21 -14.22
CA PRO A 54 20.78 8.93 -13.78
C PRO A 54 19.87 7.72 -13.98
N THR A 55 18.56 7.91 -14.12
CA THR A 55 17.59 6.81 -14.26
C THR A 55 17.31 6.47 -15.71
N ARG A 56 17.28 5.17 -16.03
CA ARG A 56 16.90 4.67 -17.36
C ARG A 56 15.38 4.72 -17.58
N PHE A 57 14.58 4.87 -16.53
CA PHE A 57 13.14 4.81 -16.66
C PHE A 57 12.54 6.10 -17.26
N GLY A 58 13.35 7.15 -17.44
CA GLY A 58 12.93 8.43 -18.00
C GLY A 58 12.37 9.38 -16.94
N GLY A 59 11.68 10.42 -17.38
CA GLY A 59 11.18 11.49 -16.52
C GLY A 59 11.27 12.85 -17.21
N GLU A 60 10.57 13.83 -16.68
CA GLU A 60 10.50 15.17 -17.26
C GLU A 60 11.73 15.98 -16.86
N LEU A 61 12.56 16.36 -17.85
CA LEU A 61 13.67 17.29 -17.67
C LEU A 61 13.24 18.70 -18.09
N THR A 62 13.19 19.61 -17.13
CA THR A 62 12.96 21.04 -17.36
C THR A 62 14.24 21.82 -17.11
N ILE A 63 14.60 22.69 -18.04
CA ILE A 63 15.72 23.64 -17.96
C ILE A 63 15.16 25.05 -18.06
N LYS A 64 15.57 25.94 -17.18
CA LYS A 64 15.19 27.36 -17.24
C LYS A 64 16.42 28.24 -17.13
N ALA A 65 16.37 29.39 -17.79
CA ALA A 65 17.35 30.45 -17.66
C ALA A 65 16.61 31.75 -17.34
N THR A 66 17.14 32.57 -16.43
CA THR A 66 16.53 33.86 -16.06
C THR A 66 16.65 34.91 -17.17
N GLU A 67 17.56 34.71 -18.12
CA GLU A 67 17.75 35.52 -19.33
C GLU A 67 18.24 34.59 -20.46
N GLY A 68 17.97 34.96 -21.71
CA GLY A 68 18.33 34.16 -22.88
C GLY A 68 17.32 33.04 -23.16
N LYS A 69 17.62 32.21 -24.16
CA LYS A 69 16.77 31.11 -24.62
C LYS A 69 17.51 29.79 -24.51
N VAL A 70 16.83 28.77 -23.98
CA VAL A 70 17.31 27.38 -24.00
C VAL A 70 17.11 26.81 -25.41
N GLU A 71 18.19 26.32 -26.02
CA GLU A 71 18.17 25.69 -27.34
C GLU A 71 18.82 24.30 -27.33
N GLU A 72 18.34 23.44 -28.23
CA GLU A 72 18.94 22.14 -28.56
C GLU A 72 19.24 21.21 -27.38
N ILE A 73 18.23 20.81 -26.60
CA ILE A 73 18.42 19.79 -25.55
C ILE A 73 18.67 18.44 -26.23
N LYS A 74 19.94 18.05 -26.38
CA LYS A 74 20.37 16.78 -26.99
C LYS A 74 20.60 15.74 -25.90
N GLY A 75 19.94 14.59 -26.02
CA GLY A 75 20.17 13.46 -25.14
C GLY A 75 21.40 12.63 -25.50
N PRO A 76 21.69 11.55 -24.75
CA PRO A 76 22.83 10.65 -24.99
C PRO A 76 22.87 10.03 -26.39
N ASN A 77 21.71 9.89 -27.04
CA ASN A 77 21.57 9.40 -28.41
C ASN A 77 21.71 10.50 -29.48
N GLY A 78 22.02 11.74 -29.10
CA GLY A 78 22.14 12.89 -30.00
C GLY A 78 20.81 13.48 -30.49
N VAL A 79 19.67 12.90 -30.11
CA VAL A 79 18.34 13.37 -30.52
C VAL A 79 17.95 14.62 -29.72
N VAL A 80 17.49 15.65 -30.42
CA VAL A 80 16.97 16.88 -29.82
C VAL A 80 15.60 16.63 -29.19
N ARG A 81 15.41 17.16 -27.99
CA ARG A 81 14.19 17.02 -27.20
C ARG A 81 13.62 18.38 -26.84
N THR A 82 12.32 18.38 -26.63
CA THR A 82 11.58 19.55 -26.15
C THR A 82 11.77 19.68 -24.64
N ASN A 83 12.02 20.90 -24.20
CA ASN A 83 12.14 21.24 -22.78
C ASN A 83 10.83 20.92 -22.02
N GLY A 84 10.94 20.30 -20.84
CA GLY A 84 9.77 19.92 -20.04
C GLY A 84 8.99 18.73 -20.61
N GLN A 85 9.63 17.88 -21.42
CA GLN A 85 9.05 16.60 -21.86
C GLN A 85 9.78 15.43 -21.21
N ASP A 86 9.12 14.26 -21.19
CA ASP A 86 9.74 13.02 -20.74
C ASP A 86 10.94 12.69 -21.64
N VAL A 87 12.10 12.43 -21.02
CA VAL A 87 13.33 12.07 -21.74
C VAL A 87 13.27 10.67 -22.35
N GLY A 88 12.32 9.83 -21.95
CA GLY A 88 12.11 8.48 -22.47
C GLY A 88 12.97 7.41 -21.79
N VAL A 89 12.61 6.15 -22.07
CA VAL A 89 13.26 4.96 -21.52
C VAL A 89 14.62 4.72 -22.18
N ASP A 90 15.60 4.29 -21.40
CA ASP A 90 16.98 4.00 -21.80
C ASP A 90 17.70 5.22 -22.38
N GLN A 91 17.40 6.39 -21.81
CA GLN A 91 17.99 7.68 -22.17
C GLN A 91 18.76 8.31 -21.01
N HIS A 92 19.19 7.50 -20.03
CA HIS A 92 20.05 7.98 -18.94
C HIS A 92 21.42 8.38 -19.49
N GLY A 93 22.03 9.39 -18.87
CA GLY A 93 23.32 9.93 -19.29
C GLY A 93 23.34 11.45 -19.36
N TRP A 94 24.30 11.98 -20.10
CA TRP A 94 24.48 13.41 -20.27
C TRP A 94 23.50 13.98 -21.32
N PHE A 95 22.75 14.99 -20.90
CA PHE A 95 21.97 15.87 -21.78
C PHE A 95 22.72 17.19 -21.92
N THR A 96 22.92 17.64 -23.15
CA THR A 96 23.58 18.91 -23.45
C THR A 96 22.60 19.90 -24.05
N PHE A 97 22.74 21.18 -23.74
CA PHE A 97 21.92 22.26 -24.29
C PHE A 97 22.72 23.56 -24.33
N ARG A 98 22.22 24.57 -25.04
CA ARG A 98 22.85 25.90 -25.10
C ARG A 98 21.90 26.96 -24.57
N ILE A 99 22.43 27.96 -23.86
CA ILE A 99 21.72 29.21 -23.62
C ILE A 99 22.25 30.25 -24.59
N VAL A 100 21.35 30.89 -25.34
CA VAL A 100 21.69 31.91 -26.33
C VAL A 100 21.00 33.23 -26.06
N GLY A 101 21.64 34.33 -26.45
CA GLY A 101 21.03 35.66 -26.49
C GLY A 101 20.87 36.32 -25.11
N ALA A 102 21.57 35.84 -24.09
CA ALA A 102 21.58 36.47 -22.78
C ALA A 102 22.45 37.74 -22.80
N LYS A 103 21.85 38.90 -22.48
CA LYS A 103 22.54 40.21 -22.49
C LYS A 103 23.02 40.66 -21.11
N LYS A 104 22.57 39.98 -20.05
CA LYS A 104 22.87 40.25 -18.65
C LYS A 104 23.35 38.96 -17.98
N PRO A 105 24.03 39.03 -16.83
CA PRO A 105 24.28 37.86 -16.01
C PRO A 105 22.97 37.11 -15.71
N PHE A 106 23.00 35.78 -15.77
CA PHE A 106 21.81 34.94 -15.64
C PHE A 106 22.06 33.72 -14.77
N THR A 107 20.97 33.13 -14.29
CA THR A 107 20.96 31.84 -13.61
C THR A 107 20.38 30.79 -14.53
N VAL A 108 21.03 29.63 -14.62
CA VAL A 108 20.49 28.44 -15.28
C VAL A 108 20.12 27.43 -14.21
N GLU A 109 18.90 26.92 -14.27
CA GLU A 109 18.39 25.91 -13.34
C GLU A 109 17.90 24.67 -14.10
N THR A 110 18.05 23.50 -13.49
CA THR A 110 17.45 22.26 -13.98
C THR A 110 16.49 21.68 -12.95
N LYS A 111 15.47 20.96 -13.42
CA LYS A 111 14.50 20.23 -12.59
C LYS A 111 14.20 18.90 -13.28
N PHE A 112 14.17 17.82 -12.51
CA PHE A 112 13.84 16.49 -13.02
C PHE A 112 12.75 15.83 -12.17
N ILE A 113 11.61 15.55 -12.79
CA ILE A 113 10.47 14.93 -12.12
C ILE A 113 10.14 13.60 -12.80
N GLN A 114 10.13 12.53 -12.02
CA GLN A 114 9.67 11.23 -12.46
C GLN A 114 8.25 10.99 -11.92
N THR A 115 7.27 10.91 -12.81
CA THR A 115 5.88 10.58 -12.48
C THR A 115 5.54 9.22 -13.08
N ALA A 116 4.90 8.35 -12.31
CA ALA A 116 4.46 7.05 -12.80
C ALA A 116 3.12 6.65 -12.20
N GLN A 117 2.37 5.86 -12.95
CA GLN A 117 1.11 5.27 -12.52
C GLN A 117 0.96 3.93 -13.23
N SER A 118 0.47 2.93 -12.49
CA SER A 118 0.08 1.63 -13.01
C SER A 118 -1.08 1.74 -14.03
N ALA A 119 -1.26 0.71 -14.85
CA ALA A 119 -2.26 0.67 -15.90
C ALA A 119 -3.70 0.73 -15.35
N LYS A 120 -3.91 0.14 -14.16
CA LYS A 120 -5.19 0.14 -13.45
C LYS A 120 -4.99 0.72 -12.06
N LYS A 121 -5.77 1.74 -11.70
CA LYS A 121 -5.86 2.21 -10.31
C LYS A 121 -6.58 1.13 -9.48
N PRO A 122 -5.95 0.58 -8.43
CA PRO A 122 -6.63 -0.27 -7.47
C PRO A 122 -7.76 0.49 -6.79
N TRP A 123 -8.91 -0.14 -6.62
CA TRP A 123 -10.06 0.49 -5.96
C TRP A 123 -9.81 0.73 -4.47
N ASN A 124 -10.40 1.79 -3.93
CA ASN A 124 -10.40 2.11 -2.50
C ASN A 124 -11.39 1.20 -1.75
N PHE A 125 -11.09 0.91 -0.50
CA PHE A 125 -11.85 -0.03 0.31
C PHE A 125 -11.86 0.34 1.79
N TYR A 126 -12.74 -0.29 2.56
CA TYR A 126 -12.74 -0.24 4.01
C TYR A 126 -12.04 -1.48 4.54
N TYR A 127 -11.15 -1.39 5.51
CA TYR A 127 -10.39 -2.57 5.96
C TYR A 127 -11.22 -3.66 6.62
N TRP A 128 -12.48 -3.39 6.96
CA TRP A 128 -13.40 -4.28 7.68
C TRP A 128 -12.72 -4.91 8.93
N PRO A 129 -12.80 -4.27 10.09
CA PRO A 129 -12.19 -4.77 11.31
C PRO A 129 -12.67 -6.19 11.62
N THR A 130 -11.78 -7.05 12.14
CA THR A 130 -12.22 -8.31 12.76
C THR A 130 -12.70 -8.10 14.20
N LYS A 131 -12.82 -6.85 14.65
CA LYS A 131 -13.31 -6.52 15.99
C LYS A 131 -14.85 -6.52 15.95
N ALA A 132 -15.45 -7.25 16.88
CA ALA A 132 -16.90 -7.18 17.07
C ALA A 132 -17.29 -5.89 17.78
N ASP A 133 -18.56 -5.55 17.71
CA ASP A 133 -19.14 -4.48 18.52
C ASP A 133 -18.90 -4.75 20.02
N ALA A 134 -18.59 -3.69 20.76
CA ALA A 134 -18.17 -3.80 22.15
C ALA A 134 -18.56 -2.59 23.00
N LEU A 135 -18.82 -2.84 24.29
CA LEU A 135 -18.73 -1.83 25.34
C LEU A 135 -17.32 -1.83 25.90
N HIS A 136 -16.78 -0.68 26.24
CA HIS A 136 -15.42 -0.54 26.75
C HIS A 136 -15.29 0.64 27.70
N GLU A 137 -14.25 0.62 28.52
CA GLU A 137 -13.85 1.79 29.31
C GLU A 137 -13.50 2.95 28.36
N PRO A 138 -13.93 4.20 28.60
CA PRO A 138 -13.58 5.33 27.75
C PRO A 138 -12.07 5.48 27.56
N TRP A 139 -11.65 5.78 26.32
CA TRP A 139 -10.22 5.95 25.98
C TRP A 139 -9.56 7.12 26.71
N ALA A 140 -10.35 8.11 27.11
CA ALA A 140 -9.91 9.24 27.91
C ALA A 140 -11.08 9.75 28.74
N GLY A 141 -10.81 10.16 29.99
CA GLY A 141 -11.81 10.74 30.88
C GLY A 141 -12.77 9.75 31.54
N GLY A 142 -12.55 8.44 31.38
CA GLY A 142 -13.26 7.40 32.12
C GLY A 142 -12.84 7.29 33.59
N ASN A 143 -13.54 6.47 34.36
CA ASN A 143 -13.33 6.30 35.81
C ASN A 143 -12.51 5.03 36.16
N ALA A 144 -12.06 4.29 35.16
CA ALA A 144 -11.33 3.03 35.27
C ALA A 144 -12.11 1.94 36.03
N ARG A 145 -13.43 1.85 35.77
CA ARG A 145 -14.35 0.90 36.40
C ARG A 145 -15.31 0.31 35.37
N VAL A 146 -15.60 -0.97 35.54
CA VAL A 146 -16.68 -1.63 34.81
C VAL A 146 -18.03 -1.18 35.38
N ASP A 147 -18.68 -0.21 34.73
CA ASP A 147 -19.95 0.32 35.21
C ASP A 147 -21.18 -0.43 34.68
N THR A 148 -21.06 -1.08 33.52
CA THR A 148 -22.14 -1.87 32.93
C THR A 148 -22.28 -3.21 33.64
N VAL A 149 -23.44 -3.40 34.29
CA VAL A 149 -23.72 -4.57 35.13
C VAL A 149 -24.68 -5.57 34.49
N GLU A 150 -25.47 -5.12 33.51
CA GLU A 150 -26.50 -5.93 32.86
C GLU A 150 -26.00 -6.38 31.49
N VAL A 151 -25.85 -7.69 31.34
CA VAL A 151 -25.56 -8.35 30.06
C VAL A 151 -26.88 -8.78 29.44
N LYS A 152 -27.08 -8.47 28.16
CA LYS A 152 -28.31 -8.81 27.42
C LYS A 152 -28.01 -9.82 26.32
N GLY A 153 -29.04 -10.57 25.92
CA GLY A 153 -28.94 -11.53 24.82
C GLY A 153 -27.87 -12.61 25.08
N ASP A 154 -26.97 -12.78 24.12
CA ASP A 154 -25.82 -13.68 24.20
C ASP A 154 -24.48 -12.92 24.30
N ASP A 155 -24.53 -11.63 24.61
CA ASP A 155 -23.35 -10.81 24.89
C ASP A 155 -22.44 -11.45 25.96
N VAL A 156 -21.14 -11.19 25.83
CA VAL A 156 -20.12 -11.80 26.68
C VAL A 156 -19.47 -10.73 27.55
N LEU A 157 -19.71 -10.82 28.85
CA LEU A 157 -19.01 -10.01 29.86
C LEU A 157 -17.57 -10.50 30.02
N LEU A 158 -16.61 -9.61 29.79
CA LEU A 158 -15.17 -9.89 29.90
C LEU A 158 -14.60 -9.57 31.28
N HIS A 159 -15.18 -8.58 31.98
CA HIS A 159 -14.69 -8.10 33.26
C HIS A 159 -15.83 -7.96 34.27
N ALA A 160 -15.55 -8.22 35.55
CA ALA A 160 -16.59 -8.17 36.58
C ALA A 160 -17.04 -6.72 36.87
N PRO A 161 -18.35 -6.47 37.06
CA PRO A 161 -18.87 -5.17 37.48
C PRO A 161 -18.16 -4.58 38.69
N GLY A 162 -17.84 -3.29 38.64
CA GLY A 162 -17.13 -2.54 39.68
C GLY A 162 -15.63 -2.83 39.78
N SER A 163 -15.09 -3.77 39.00
CA SER A 163 -13.65 -4.04 38.97
C SER A 163 -12.87 -2.91 38.31
N TYR A 164 -11.55 -2.84 38.57
CA TYR A 164 -10.66 -1.95 37.84
C TYR A 164 -10.47 -2.41 36.40
N ILE A 165 -10.48 -1.47 35.47
CA ILE A 165 -10.21 -1.72 34.06
C ILE A 165 -9.40 -0.56 33.45
N GLU A 166 -8.47 -0.87 32.54
CA GLU A 166 -7.64 0.14 31.89
C GLU A 166 -8.43 0.88 30.80
N PRO A 167 -8.13 2.17 30.53
CA PRO A 167 -8.75 2.93 29.46
C PRO A 167 -8.77 2.20 28.12
N GLY A 168 -9.96 2.15 27.49
CA GLY A 168 -10.19 1.53 26.19
C GLY A 168 -10.39 0.02 26.20
N LYS A 169 -10.13 -0.68 27.32
CA LYS A 169 -10.31 -2.14 27.39
C LYS A 169 -11.79 -2.49 27.29
N ASP A 170 -12.06 -3.56 26.54
CA ASP A 170 -13.43 -4.03 26.32
C ASP A 170 -14.01 -4.64 27.61
N ILE A 171 -15.27 -4.31 27.87
CA ILE A 171 -16.06 -4.70 29.03
C ILE A 171 -17.04 -5.81 28.65
N ILE A 172 -17.79 -5.59 27.58
CA ILE A 172 -18.74 -6.54 27.01
C ILE A 172 -18.48 -6.61 25.50
N LEU A 173 -18.44 -7.82 24.94
CA LEU A 173 -18.42 -8.06 23.50
C LEU A 173 -19.77 -8.58 23.03
N ALA A 174 -20.12 -8.26 21.78
CA ALA A 174 -21.22 -8.90 21.08
C ALA A 174 -21.06 -10.43 21.10
N GLY A 175 -22.18 -11.12 21.33
CA GLY A 175 -22.24 -12.57 21.36
C GLY A 175 -22.14 -13.23 19.98
N PRO A 176 -22.23 -14.57 19.91
CA PRO A 176 -22.27 -15.31 18.64
C PRO A 176 -23.33 -14.85 17.65
N ASN A 177 -24.44 -14.26 18.08
CA ASN A 177 -25.46 -13.69 17.17
C ASN A 177 -24.98 -12.41 16.45
N GLY A 178 -23.80 -11.87 16.80
CA GLY A 178 -23.21 -10.68 16.20
C GLY A 178 -24.00 -9.40 16.45
N LEU A 179 -24.75 -9.34 17.54
CA LEU A 179 -25.52 -8.19 18.00
C LEU A 179 -25.01 -7.78 19.37
N LEU A 180 -24.65 -6.51 19.54
CA LEU A 180 -24.40 -5.96 20.87
C LEU A 180 -25.73 -5.46 21.46
N GLU A 181 -26.33 -6.23 22.36
CA GLU A 181 -27.64 -5.89 22.95
C GLU A 181 -27.54 -5.12 24.27
N SER A 182 -26.39 -5.25 24.94
CA SER A 182 -26.07 -4.57 26.18
C SER A 182 -25.88 -3.08 25.90
N LEU A 183 -26.41 -2.24 26.79
CA LEU A 183 -26.31 -0.78 26.68
C LEU A 183 -25.24 -0.28 27.64
N PRO A 184 -24.38 0.67 27.23
CA PRO A 184 -23.36 1.22 28.11
C PRO A 184 -24.00 1.93 29.30
N ALA A 185 -23.46 1.67 30.50
CA ALA A 185 -23.66 2.54 31.65
C ALA A 185 -22.98 3.91 31.44
N ALA A 186 -23.31 4.91 32.26
CA ALA A 186 -22.85 6.28 32.05
C ALA A 186 -21.32 6.50 32.11
N GLY A 187 -20.56 5.57 32.71
CA GLY A 187 -19.10 5.62 32.75
C GLY A 187 -18.40 4.73 31.72
N ASP A 188 -19.15 3.92 30.97
CA ASP A 188 -18.65 3.10 29.86
C ASP A 188 -19.00 3.75 28.51
N ASP A 189 -18.35 3.29 27.45
CA ASP A 189 -18.61 3.75 26.08
C ASP A 189 -18.86 2.55 25.14
N ALA A 190 -19.50 2.79 24.00
CA ALA A 190 -19.78 1.77 23.01
C ALA A 190 -19.00 2.06 21.72
N THR A 191 -18.42 1.03 21.11
CA THR A 191 -17.90 1.11 19.74
C THR A 191 -18.60 0.10 18.85
N TRP A 192 -19.04 0.60 17.70
CA TRP A 192 -19.54 -0.20 16.59
C TRP A 192 -18.55 -0.22 15.43
N PHE A 193 -18.41 -1.38 14.78
CA PHE A 193 -17.55 -1.59 13.62
C PHE A 193 -18.35 -2.14 12.45
N PRO A 194 -18.28 -1.49 11.27
CA PRO A 194 -18.76 -2.09 10.03
C PRO A 194 -17.88 -3.29 9.59
N ASN A 195 -17.99 -4.41 10.29
CA ASN A 195 -17.25 -5.64 9.99
C ASN A 195 -18.02 -6.56 9.01
N LEU A 196 -17.50 -7.77 8.77
CA LEU A 196 -18.07 -8.71 7.81
C LEU A 196 -19.28 -9.49 8.33
N TYR A 197 -19.48 -9.59 9.65
CA TYR A 197 -20.30 -10.63 10.26
C TYR A 197 -21.34 -10.13 11.27
N ASP A 198 -21.11 -9.00 11.92
CA ASP A 198 -22.08 -8.34 12.80
C ASP A 198 -23.05 -7.53 11.96
N ASP A 199 -24.35 -7.67 12.28
CA ASP A 199 -25.31 -6.77 11.69
C ASP A 199 -25.03 -5.37 12.22
N LEU A 200 -25.10 -4.37 11.34
CA LEU A 200 -25.02 -2.99 11.79
C LEU A 200 -26.29 -2.67 12.59
N TYR A 201 -26.15 -2.68 13.92
CA TYR A 201 -27.19 -2.32 14.89
C TYR A 201 -26.82 -0.98 15.52
N TRP A 202 -27.46 0.08 15.06
CA TRP A 202 -27.30 1.40 15.67
C TRP A 202 -28.64 1.94 16.14
N LEU A 203 -28.71 2.26 17.43
CA LEU A 203 -29.77 3.09 18.00
C LEU A 203 -29.44 4.56 17.69
N GLY A 204 -30.09 5.11 16.68
CA GLY A 204 -29.93 6.53 16.34
C GLY A 204 -30.37 7.47 17.47
N PRO A 205 -30.11 8.80 17.36
CA PRO A 205 -30.43 9.81 18.38
C PRO A 205 -31.91 9.91 18.83
N LYS A 206 -32.79 9.09 18.24
CA LYS A 206 -34.22 8.99 18.51
C LYS A 206 -34.67 7.56 18.83
N ASN A 207 -33.77 6.67 19.27
CA ASN A 207 -34.01 5.23 19.44
C ASN A 207 -34.53 4.53 18.16
N THR A 208 -34.18 5.06 16.98
CA THR A 208 -34.47 4.39 15.72
C THR A 208 -33.42 3.32 15.51
N LEU A 209 -33.85 2.06 15.48
CA LEU A 209 -32.98 0.93 15.22
C LEU A 209 -32.70 0.84 13.72
N PHE A 210 -31.46 1.12 13.32
CA PHE A 210 -30.98 0.81 11.99
C PHE A 210 -30.44 -0.60 12.02
N GLN A 211 -30.99 -1.49 11.17
CA GLN A 211 -30.54 -2.86 10.97
C GLN A 211 -30.12 -3.01 9.52
N THR A 212 -28.83 -3.19 9.26
CA THR A 212 -28.37 -3.62 7.94
C THR A 212 -27.67 -4.96 8.08
N PRO A 213 -28.23 -6.04 7.46
CA PRO A 213 -27.60 -7.35 7.43
C PRO A 213 -26.14 -7.27 7.01
N SER A 214 -25.26 -7.95 7.75
CA SER A 214 -23.82 -7.98 7.44
C SER A 214 -23.55 -8.54 6.04
N PRO A 215 -22.41 -8.19 5.40
CA PRO A 215 -22.04 -8.76 4.09
C PRO A 215 -22.10 -10.29 4.07
N MET A 216 -21.61 -10.95 5.13
CA MET A 216 -21.62 -12.40 5.22
C MET A 216 -23.01 -12.97 5.47
N LEU A 217 -23.88 -12.28 6.22
CA LEU A 217 -25.25 -12.71 6.39
C LEU A 217 -26.03 -12.68 5.07
N LYS A 218 -25.82 -11.63 4.25
CA LYS A 218 -26.40 -11.57 2.90
C LYS A 218 -25.86 -12.71 2.04
N TYR A 219 -24.54 -12.96 2.07
CA TYR A 219 -23.94 -14.09 1.38
C TYR A 219 -24.57 -15.43 1.78
N ASP A 220 -24.73 -15.67 3.08
CA ASP A 220 -25.37 -16.88 3.60
C ASP A 220 -26.80 -17.03 3.12
N GLN A 221 -27.59 -15.96 3.07
CA GLN A 221 -28.97 -16.00 2.57
C GLN A 221 -29.05 -16.23 1.05
N LEU A 222 -28.08 -15.74 0.29
CA LEU A 222 -28.01 -15.98 -1.16
C LEU A 222 -27.55 -17.39 -1.49
N PHE A 223 -26.64 -18.00 -0.73
CA PHE A 223 -26.02 -19.28 -1.09
C PHE A 223 -26.35 -20.44 -0.16
N GLY A 224 -27.10 -20.20 0.93
CA GLY A 224 -27.43 -21.22 1.92
C GLY A 224 -26.23 -21.70 2.73
N THR A 225 -25.25 -20.82 2.99
CA THR A 225 -23.99 -21.14 3.68
C THR A 225 -24.03 -20.80 5.18
N SER A 226 -22.87 -20.91 5.84
CA SER A 226 -22.63 -20.51 7.24
C SER A 226 -21.35 -19.67 7.36
N ALA A 227 -21.04 -18.88 6.32
CA ALA A 227 -19.89 -18.01 6.25
C ALA A 227 -19.87 -17.01 7.41
N ARG A 228 -21.02 -16.41 7.76
CA ARG A 228 -21.11 -15.43 8.86
C ARG A 228 -20.74 -16.03 10.20
N GLN A 229 -21.35 -17.18 10.55
CA GLN A 229 -21.05 -17.88 11.81
C GLN A 229 -19.59 -18.32 11.88
N TRP A 230 -19.00 -18.72 10.75
CA TRP A 230 -17.59 -19.08 10.70
C TRP A 230 -16.72 -17.85 10.99
N GLU A 231 -17.01 -16.73 10.34
CA GLU A 231 -16.27 -15.48 10.49
C GLU A 231 -16.30 -14.96 11.93
N ALA A 232 -17.50 -14.87 12.51
CA ALA A 232 -17.69 -14.45 13.90
C ALA A 232 -16.94 -15.36 14.88
N ARG A 233 -16.87 -16.67 14.61
CA ARG A 233 -16.23 -17.62 15.53
C ARG A 233 -14.70 -17.64 15.42
N TYR A 234 -14.15 -17.53 14.21
CA TYR A 234 -12.73 -17.83 13.96
C TYR A 234 -11.89 -16.60 13.63
N SER A 235 -12.50 -15.50 13.17
CA SER A 235 -11.77 -14.29 12.81
C SER A 235 -11.79 -13.24 13.91
N GLN A 236 -12.83 -13.21 14.77
CA GLN A 236 -13.04 -12.19 15.80
C GLN A 236 -11.79 -11.93 16.64
N ASN A 237 -11.39 -10.66 16.71
CA ASN A 237 -10.31 -10.19 17.56
C ASN A 237 -10.84 -9.85 18.96
N ASN A 238 -10.34 -10.56 19.96
CA ASN A 238 -10.70 -10.33 21.36
C ASN A 238 -9.74 -9.37 22.09
N ASP A 239 -8.71 -8.88 21.41
CA ASP A 239 -7.82 -7.84 21.95
C ASP A 239 -8.43 -6.43 21.77
N ILE A 240 -7.93 -5.48 22.56
CA ILE A 240 -8.27 -4.05 22.51
C ILE A 240 -7.93 -3.41 21.15
N SER A 241 -7.01 -4.03 20.40
CA SER A 241 -6.58 -3.57 19.08
C SER A 241 -7.73 -3.57 18.06
N ARG A 242 -7.93 -2.43 17.39
CA ARG A 242 -9.03 -2.23 16.42
C ARG A 242 -8.59 -2.25 14.95
N TRP A 243 -7.28 -2.24 14.71
CA TRP A 243 -6.69 -2.26 13.38
C TRP A 243 -6.67 -3.64 12.69
N PRO A 244 -6.73 -4.80 13.38
CA PRO A 244 -6.86 -6.08 12.70
C PRO A 244 -8.14 -6.13 11.87
N GLY A 245 -8.04 -6.57 10.63
CA GLY A 245 -9.10 -6.56 9.63
C GLY A 245 -8.64 -7.19 8.33
N HIS A 246 -9.49 -7.15 7.31
CA HIS A 246 -9.29 -7.75 6.00
C HIS A 246 -8.50 -6.85 5.02
N CYS A 247 -7.54 -6.05 5.52
CA CYS A 247 -6.81 -5.10 4.68
C CYS A 247 -5.88 -5.79 3.67
N LEU A 248 -5.35 -6.97 4.00
CA LEU A 248 -4.52 -7.74 3.08
C LEU A 248 -5.34 -8.16 1.87
N GLY A 249 -6.46 -8.80 2.11
CA GLY A 249 -7.32 -9.27 1.04
C GLY A 249 -7.93 -8.12 0.24
N GLY A 250 -8.32 -7.03 0.90
CA GLY A 250 -8.79 -5.82 0.22
C GLY A 250 -7.75 -5.24 -0.74
N ALA A 251 -6.48 -5.15 -0.32
CA ALA A 251 -5.40 -4.65 -1.15
C ALA A 251 -5.05 -5.59 -2.32
N VAL A 252 -5.04 -6.90 -2.09
CA VAL A 252 -4.76 -7.87 -3.16
C VAL A 252 -5.91 -7.92 -4.18
N ALA A 253 -7.15 -7.94 -3.71
CA ALA A 253 -8.32 -7.92 -4.58
C ALA A 253 -8.42 -6.63 -5.38
N SER A 254 -8.04 -5.48 -4.81
CA SER A 254 -8.06 -4.20 -5.53
C SER A 254 -7.05 -4.14 -6.67
N ILE A 255 -5.91 -4.81 -6.51
CA ILE A 255 -4.93 -4.98 -7.59
C ILE A 255 -5.45 -5.92 -8.67
N ALA A 256 -6.13 -7.03 -8.29
CA ALA A 256 -6.50 -8.08 -9.23
C ALA A 256 -7.79 -7.79 -10.02
N PHE A 257 -8.87 -7.39 -9.35
CA PHE A 257 -10.20 -7.30 -9.95
C PHE A 257 -10.55 -5.90 -10.43
N ASN A 258 -11.51 -5.80 -11.35
CA ASN A 258 -12.16 -4.53 -11.63
C ASN A 258 -12.91 -4.05 -10.39
N ASP A 259 -13.10 -2.75 -10.27
CA ASP A 259 -13.92 -2.18 -9.18
C ASP A 259 -15.32 -2.81 -9.21
N PRO A 260 -15.75 -3.52 -8.15
CA PRO A 260 -16.95 -4.35 -8.21
C PRO A 260 -18.22 -3.57 -8.50
N VAL A 261 -19.14 -4.19 -9.25
CA VAL A 261 -20.46 -3.65 -9.55
C VAL A 261 -21.51 -4.69 -9.14
N PRO A 262 -22.21 -4.51 -8.01
CA PRO A 262 -23.13 -5.52 -7.52
C PRO A 262 -24.29 -5.72 -8.49
N ALA A 263 -24.64 -6.99 -8.73
CA ALA A 263 -25.81 -7.36 -9.50
C ALA A 263 -27.08 -6.89 -8.76
N PRO A 264 -28.07 -6.27 -9.43
CA PRO A 264 -29.25 -5.71 -8.76
C PRO A 264 -30.01 -6.72 -7.88
N GLY A 265 -30.11 -7.97 -8.33
CA GLY A 265 -30.77 -9.07 -7.64
C GLY A 265 -29.96 -9.67 -6.50
N SER A 266 -28.72 -9.24 -6.27
CA SER A 266 -27.97 -9.61 -5.07
C SER A 266 -28.44 -8.84 -3.83
N GLY A 267 -28.97 -7.62 -4.00
CA GLY A 267 -29.27 -6.73 -2.88
C GLY A 267 -28.05 -6.27 -2.05
N MET A 268 -26.83 -6.51 -2.56
CA MET A 268 -25.59 -6.04 -1.96
C MET A 268 -25.25 -4.62 -2.40
N THR A 269 -24.59 -3.87 -1.51
CA THR A 269 -23.91 -2.64 -1.87
C THR A 269 -22.56 -2.94 -2.50
N LYS A 270 -21.95 -1.91 -3.10
CA LYS A 270 -20.61 -2.01 -3.67
C LYS A 270 -19.56 -2.41 -2.63
N ASP A 271 -19.61 -1.83 -1.44
CA ASP A 271 -18.62 -2.12 -0.40
C ASP A 271 -18.89 -3.45 0.30
N GLU A 272 -20.13 -3.90 0.40
CA GLU A 272 -20.44 -5.27 0.84
C GLU A 272 -19.82 -6.30 -0.13
N LEU A 273 -19.89 -6.05 -1.44
CA LEU A 273 -19.26 -6.91 -2.43
C LEU A 273 -17.72 -6.86 -2.37
N LYS A 274 -17.14 -5.67 -2.14
CA LYS A 274 -15.68 -5.56 -1.89
C LYS A 274 -15.26 -6.29 -0.61
N ALA A 275 -16.11 -6.33 0.42
CA ALA A 275 -15.85 -7.07 1.65
C ALA A 275 -15.69 -8.57 1.38
N LEU A 276 -16.54 -9.13 0.50
CA LEU A 276 -16.43 -10.54 0.09
C LEU A 276 -15.14 -10.82 -0.68
N TYR A 277 -14.72 -9.91 -1.56
CA TYR A 277 -13.43 -10.02 -2.23
C TYR A 277 -12.25 -9.90 -1.26
N ALA A 278 -12.38 -9.06 -0.22
CA ALA A 278 -11.37 -8.95 0.81
C ALA A 278 -11.25 -10.26 1.59
N GLU A 279 -12.36 -10.92 1.93
CA GLU A 279 -12.27 -12.24 2.58
C GLU A 279 -11.56 -13.27 1.69
N LEU A 280 -11.87 -13.33 0.39
CA LEU A 280 -11.19 -14.24 -0.55
C LEU A 280 -9.68 -14.04 -0.62
N GLY A 281 -9.22 -12.79 -0.44
CA GLY A 281 -7.81 -12.41 -0.51
C GLY A 281 -7.06 -12.47 0.82
N GLU A 282 -7.72 -12.73 1.94
CA GLU A 282 -7.11 -12.55 3.27
C GLU A 282 -6.08 -13.61 3.62
N ASN A 283 -6.17 -14.80 3.01
CA ASN A 283 -5.21 -15.86 3.25
C ASN A 283 -3.89 -15.62 2.49
N HIS A 284 -2.89 -15.13 3.22
CA HIS A 284 -1.56 -14.82 2.70
C HIS A 284 -0.83 -16.00 2.02
N LEU A 285 -1.16 -17.24 2.36
CA LEU A 285 -0.53 -18.44 1.78
C LEU A 285 -0.93 -18.69 0.32
N ASN A 286 -1.95 -17.99 -0.18
CA ASN A 286 -2.48 -18.20 -1.52
C ASN A 286 -1.84 -17.32 -2.58
N HIS A 287 -1.04 -16.33 -2.18
CA HIS A 287 -0.52 -15.32 -3.09
C HIS A 287 0.86 -15.71 -3.59
N ARG A 288 1.01 -15.81 -4.91
CA ARG A 288 2.31 -15.99 -5.53
C ARG A 288 2.98 -14.61 -5.63
N ILE A 289 4.03 -14.41 -4.85
CA ILE A 289 4.82 -13.18 -4.85
C ILE A 289 5.97 -13.30 -5.86
N GLY A 290 6.12 -12.28 -6.69
CA GLY A 290 7.19 -12.13 -7.68
C GLY A 290 8.38 -11.39 -7.07
N ASP A 291 8.65 -10.19 -7.58
CA ASP A 291 9.67 -9.31 -7.02
C ASP A 291 9.22 -8.67 -5.70
N TYR A 292 10.16 -8.38 -4.79
CA TYR A 292 9.82 -7.83 -3.47
C TYR A 292 10.94 -7.07 -2.75
N ALA A 293 10.55 -6.09 -1.93
CA ALA A 293 11.29 -5.56 -0.80
C ALA A 293 10.58 -5.97 0.49
N THR A 294 11.21 -6.75 1.37
CA THR A 294 10.61 -7.24 2.63
C THR A 294 11.48 -6.94 3.83
N ASP A 295 10.94 -7.13 5.04
CA ASP A 295 11.69 -7.04 6.30
C ASP A 295 12.39 -5.69 6.48
N ILE A 296 11.75 -4.63 5.99
CA ILE A 296 12.23 -3.27 6.14
C ILE A 296 11.96 -2.86 7.59
N PRO A 297 12.99 -2.47 8.36
CA PRO A 297 12.78 -2.01 9.72
C PRO A 297 11.83 -0.80 9.77
N PRO A 298 11.06 -0.62 10.85
CA PRO A 298 10.02 0.42 10.89
C PRO A 298 10.58 1.84 10.76
N GLY A 299 11.79 2.10 11.28
CA GLY A 299 12.16 3.48 11.57
C GLY A 299 11.25 4.09 12.66
N PRO A 300 11.15 5.41 12.78
CA PRO A 300 11.10 6.34 11.66
C PRO A 300 12.49 6.57 11.03
N PRO A 301 12.55 6.64 9.69
CA PRO A 301 13.76 7.08 8.98
C PRO A 301 14.25 8.43 9.48
N ARG A 302 15.57 8.60 9.58
CA ARG A 302 16.21 9.84 10.04
C ARG A 302 17.47 10.14 9.23
N PRO A 303 17.90 11.41 9.12
CA PRO A 303 19.11 11.72 8.38
C PRO A 303 20.36 11.01 8.94
N GLY A 304 21.12 10.37 8.07
CA GLY A 304 22.33 9.64 8.40
C GLY A 304 22.08 8.17 8.77
N PRO A 305 23.15 7.37 9.03
CA PRO A 305 23.04 5.92 9.08
C PRO A 305 21.97 5.38 10.04
N ASP A 306 21.00 4.63 9.50
CA ASP A 306 19.99 3.91 10.26
C ASP A 306 19.64 2.53 9.67
N GLU A 307 18.80 1.77 10.38
CA GLU A 307 18.46 0.39 10.03
C GLU A 307 17.58 0.25 8.79
N THR A 308 17.00 1.34 8.28
CA THR A 308 16.15 1.36 7.08
C THR A 308 16.93 1.62 5.79
N ASP A 309 18.11 2.25 5.88
CA ASP A 309 18.90 2.72 4.73
C ASP A 309 19.18 1.65 3.69
N TRP A 310 19.58 0.47 4.14
CA TRP A 310 19.99 -0.62 3.24
C TRP A 310 18.83 -1.15 2.38
N LYS A 311 17.58 -0.77 2.68
CA LYS A 311 16.39 -1.12 1.92
C LYS A 311 15.95 -0.06 0.92
N VAL A 312 16.45 1.18 1.02
CA VAL A 312 16.06 2.29 0.13
C VAL A 312 16.24 1.91 -1.33
N SER A 313 17.42 1.40 -1.70
CA SER A 313 17.72 1.03 -3.08
C SER A 313 16.70 0.04 -3.63
N ARG A 314 16.38 -1.00 -2.85
CA ARG A 314 15.42 -2.03 -3.23
C ARG A 314 13.99 -1.49 -3.34
N VAL A 315 13.55 -0.67 -2.39
CA VAL A 315 12.22 -0.03 -2.45
C VAL A 315 12.10 0.87 -3.67
N HIS A 316 13.11 1.70 -3.96
CA HIS A 316 13.07 2.56 -5.14
C HIS A 316 13.07 1.76 -6.44
N ALA A 317 13.90 0.70 -6.52
CA ALA A 317 13.94 -0.21 -7.66
C ALA A 317 12.58 -0.87 -7.94
N MET A 318 11.85 -1.28 -6.90
CA MET A 318 10.49 -1.81 -7.02
C MET A 318 9.55 -0.78 -7.66
N LEU A 319 9.58 0.48 -7.20
CA LEU A 319 8.71 1.54 -7.73
C LEU A 319 9.01 1.84 -9.20
N GLU A 320 10.29 2.02 -9.57
CA GLU A 320 10.67 2.31 -10.95
C GLU A 320 10.38 1.14 -11.89
N THR A 321 10.78 -0.07 -11.52
CA THR A 321 10.63 -1.26 -12.36
C THR A 321 9.16 -1.56 -12.61
N HIS A 322 8.36 -1.65 -11.54
CA HIS A 322 7.00 -2.16 -11.66
C HIS A 322 5.97 -1.08 -11.96
N ILE A 323 5.99 0.06 -11.27
CA ILE A 323 4.95 1.08 -11.49
C ILE A 323 5.24 1.87 -12.77
N ARG A 324 6.50 2.24 -13.00
CA ARG A 324 6.89 3.02 -14.19
C ARG A 324 7.18 2.14 -15.40
N GLY A 325 8.03 1.13 -15.24
CA GLY A 325 8.42 0.22 -16.32
C GLY A 325 7.28 -0.69 -16.78
N GLU A 326 6.76 -1.51 -15.87
CA GLU A 326 5.77 -2.55 -16.20
C GLU A 326 4.31 -2.07 -16.09
N ARG A 327 4.07 -0.89 -15.52
CA ARG A 327 2.74 -0.32 -15.27
C ARG A 327 1.86 -1.22 -14.38
N ILE A 328 2.44 -1.87 -13.37
CA ILE A 328 1.70 -2.70 -12.42
C ILE A 328 1.67 -2.05 -11.03
N ALA A 329 0.58 -2.27 -10.28
CA ALA A 329 0.48 -1.85 -8.89
C ALA A 329 1.19 -2.87 -7.97
N LEU A 330 1.62 -2.42 -6.80
CA LEU A 330 2.37 -3.19 -5.82
C LEU A 330 1.58 -3.28 -4.52
N LEU A 331 1.56 -4.46 -3.89
CA LEU A 331 1.07 -4.62 -2.52
C LEU A 331 2.12 -4.08 -1.55
N ALA A 332 1.71 -3.33 -0.53
CA ALA A 332 2.62 -2.86 0.49
C ALA A 332 1.93 -2.80 1.85
N ASN A 333 2.62 -3.25 2.90
CA ASN A 333 2.28 -2.86 4.25
C ASN A 333 2.88 -1.49 4.55
N MET A 334 2.03 -0.47 4.52
CA MET A 334 2.39 0.94 4.74
C MET A 334 2.46 1.32 6.23
N ARG A 335 2.23 0.34 7.13
CA ARG A 335 2.18 0.48 8.60
C ARG A 335 1.18 1.56 9.03
N ALA A 336 1.30 1.90 10.31
CA ALA A 336 0.49 2.82 11.08
C ALA A 336 0.19 4.18 10.41
N PHE A 337 -0.98 4.71 10.77
CA PHE A 337 -1.41 6.07 10.45
C PHE A 337 -1.00 7.07 11.53
N PRO A 338 -0.65 8.32 11.16
CA PRO A 338 -0.47 9.40 12.12
C PRO A 338 -1.80 9.77 12.80
N PRO A 339 -1.78 10.33 14.03
CA PRO A 339 -0.59 10.61 14.84
C PRO A 339 -0.26 9.53 15.89
N ARG A 340 -1.04 8.44 16.00
CA ARG A 340 -1.00 7.52 17.15
C ARG A 340 -0.69 6.06 16.82
N GLY A 341 -0.37 5.74 15.57
CA GLY A 341 -0.12 4.35 15.21
C GLY A 341 1.25 3.84 15.67
N THR A 342 1.36 2.51 15.80
CA THR A 342 2.53 1.79 16.29
C THR A 342 3.30 1.11 15.14
N PRO A 343 4.60 0.80 15.31
CA PRO A 343 5.36 0.13 14.26
C PRO A 343 4.90 -1.31 14.02
N SER A 344 4.19 -1.93 14.97
CA SER A 344 3.64 -3.28 14.86
C SER A 344 2.36 -3.38 14.02
N GLU A 345 1.71 -2.25 13.71
CA GLU A 345 0.50 -2.26 12.88
C GLU A 345 0.79 -2.71 11.45
N VAL A 346 -0.13 -3.52 10.93
CA VAL A 346 -0.08 -4.02 9.56
C VAL A 346 -1.26 -3.40 8.80
N TRP A 347 -0.94 -2.49 7.89
CA TRP A 347 -1.90 -1.82 7.02
C TRP A 347 -1.52 -2.07 5.57
N ASN A 348 -2.10 -3.12 4.99
CA ASN A 348 -1.86 -3.49 3.61
C ASN A 348 -2.65 -2.61 2.65
N GLN A 349 -1.97 -2.09 1.64
CA GLN A 349 -2.49 -1.19 0.62
C GLN A 349 -1.82 -1.46 -0.71
N ALA A 350 -2.42 -0.96 -1.79
CA ALA A 350 -1.90 -1.08 -3.13
C ALA A 350 -1.26 0.24 -3.57
N ILE A 351 0.08 0.26 -3.67
CA ILE A 351 0.82 1.36 -4.27
C ILE A 351 0.63 1.31 -5.78
N TYR A 352 0.14 2.40 -6.35
CA TYR A 352 -0.21 2.41 -7.77
C TYR A 352 0.33 3.62 -8.53
N LYS A 353 0.84 4.63 -7.83
CA LYS A 353 1.36 5.87 -8.42
C LYS A 353 2.44 6.48 -7.54
N TYR A 354 3.40 7.16 -8.16
CA TYR A 354 4.33 8.03 -7.46
C TYR A 354 4.73 9.25 -8.29
N THR A 355 5.18 10.29 -7.59
CA THR A 355 5.86 11.45 -8.16
C THR A 355 7.15 11.68 -7.37
N ALA A 356 8.29 11.66 -8.06
CA ALA A 356 9.62 11.82 -7.46
C ALA A 356 10.35 13.03 -8.05
N ASN A 357 10.86 13.90 -7.20
CA ASN A 357 11.78 14.98 -7.56
C ASN A 357 13.21 14.50 -7.32
N VAL A 358 14.01 14.41 -8.38
CA VAL A 358 15.36 13.84 -8.33
C VAL A 358 16.39 14.95 -8.46
N LYS A 359 17.31 15.01 -7.49
CA LYS A 359 18.36 16.03 -7.41
C LYS A 359 19.72 15.35 -7.29
N ALA A 360 20.73 15.85 -7.98
CA ALA A 360 22.11 15.39 -7.81
C ALA A 360 22.63 15.74 -6.41
N MET A 361 23.41 14.86 -5.81
CA MET A 361 24.10 15.13 -4.55
C MET A 361 25.46 15.78 -4.79
N PRO A 362 25.70 17.01 -4.29
CA PRO A 362 27.00 17.67 -4.43
C PRO A 362 28.14 16.81 -3.87
N GLY A 363 29.25 16.72 -4.60
CA GLY A 363 30.45 16.01 -4.16
C GLY A 363 30.39 14.47 -4.18
N ARG A 364 29.25 13.85 -4.50
CA ARG A 364 29.09 12.38 -4.55
C ARG A 364 29.03 11.79 -5.97
N GLY A 365 29.26 12.63 -6.99
CA GLY A 365 29.21 12.25 -8.40
C GLY A 365 27.78 12.33 -8.99
N PRO A 366 27.65 12.33 -10.33
CA PRO A 366 26.39 12.63 -11.01
C PRO A 366 25.31 11.54 -10.88
N ARG A 367 25.68 10.33 -10.44
CA ARG A 367 24.77 9.19 -10.23
C ARG A 367 24.18 9.12 -8.82
N ALA A 368 24.78 9.84 -7.86
CA ALA A 368 24.28 9.92 -6.51
C ALA A 368 23.20 11.00 -6.44
N VAL A 369 22.01 10.63 -5.96
CA VAL A 369 20.86 11.53 -5.94
C VAL A 369 20.16 11.58 -4.60
N LEU A 370 19.55 12.72 -4.33
CA LEU A 370 18.53 12.92 -3.33
C LEU A 370 17.16 12.87 -4.02
N ILE A 371 16.24 12.09 -3.48
CA ILE A 371 14.91 11.86 -4.03
C ILE A 371 13.87 12.29 -2.99
N ASP A 372 13.07 13.29 -3.36
CA ASP A 372 11.84 13.64 -2.65
C ASP A 372 10.68 12.94 -3.36
N ILE A 373 10.07 11.91 -2.76
CA ILE A 373 9.04 11.10 -3.41
C ILE A 373 7.71 11.14 -2.67
N GLN A 374 6.63 11.28 -3.44
CA GLN A 374 5.27 11.11 -2.98
C GLN A 374 4.70 9.82 -3.58
N VAL A 375 4.28 8.90 -2.71
CA VAL A 375 3.70 7.60 -3.05
C VAL A 375 2.20 7.66 -2.80
N HIS A 376 1.41 7.18 -3.76
CA HIS A 376 -0.05 7.13 -3.71
C HIS A 376 -0.50 5.68 -3.62
N THR A 377 -1.36 5.41 -2.64
CA THR A 377 -1.95 4.08 -2.42
C THR A 377 -3.47 4.18 -2.33
N ASN A 378 -4.17 3.07 -2.52
CA ASN A 378 -5.60 3.05 -2.24
C ASN A 378 -5.89 3.25 -0.73
N SER A 379 -7.05 3.82 -0.42
CA SER A 379 -7.52 3.97 0.95
C SER A 379 -8.01 2.65 1.53
N GLY A 380 -7.72 2.46 2.82
CA GLY A 380 -8.26 1.37 3.65
C GLY A 380 -9.37 1.85 4.59
N SER A 381 -9.84 3.09 4.48
CA SER A 381 -10.88 3.71 5.31
C SER A 381 -12.14 4.08 4.51
N SER A 382 -12.23 3.68 3.23
CA SER A 382 -13.34 4.06 2.37
C SER A 382 -14.55 3.16 2.52
N LEU A 383 -15.60 3.67 3.17
CA LEU A 383 -16.86 2.95 3.41
C LEU A 383 -18.04 3.73 2.83
N ASN A 384 -18.87 3.06 2.04
CA ASN A 384 -20.03 3.62 1.33
C ASN A 384 -19.68 4.86 0.49
N GLY A 385 -18.51 4.82 -0.16
CA GLY A 385 -17.96 5.94 -0.94
C GLY A 385 -17.52 7.15 -0.13
N GLN A 386 -17.56 7.08 1.21
CA GLN A 386 -16.92 8.07 2.07
C GLN A 386 -15.40 7.87 2.03
N ASP A 387 -14.65 8.94 2.22
CA ASP A 387 -13.18 8.92 2.27
C ASP A 387 -12.51 8.22 1.05
N ASP A 388 -13.10 8.39 -0.14
CA ASP A 388 -12.62 7.86 -1.42
C ASP A 388 -11.42 8.65 -1.97
N LYS A 389 -10.47 9.02 -1.09
CA LYS A 389 -9.20 9.64 -1.46
C LYS A 389 -8.08 8.61 -1.39
N ASP A 390 -6.98 8.87 -2.08
CA ASP A 390 -5.77 8.07 -1.91
C ASP A 390 -5.15 8.32 -0.54
N ARG A 391 -4.51 7.29 0.04
CA ARG A 391 -3.53 7.54 1.10
C ARG A 391 -2.24 8.00 0.45
N VAL A 392 -1.75 9.16 0.88
CA VAL A 392 -0.56 9.81 0.31
C VAL A 392 0.58 9.84 1.32
N VAL A 393 1.67 9.16 0.98
CA VAL A 393 2.87 9.06 1.82
C VAL A 393 4.04 9.79 1.17
N GLN A 394 4.84 10.48 1.98
CA GLN A 394 6.01 11.21 1.52
C GLN A 394 7.26 10.56 2.12
N TYR A 395 8.26 10.31 1.29
CA TYR A 395 9.58 9.87 1.72
C TYR A 395 10.64 10.79 1.13
N GLN A 396 11.75 10.91 1.85
CA GLN A 396 12.98 11.48 1.32
C GLN A 396 14.11 10.50 1.56
N TYR A 397 14.92 10.24 0.54
CA TYR A 397 16.09 9.38 0.67
C TYR A 397 17.15 9.70 -0.38
N SER A 398 18.38 9.27 -0.12
CA SER A 398 19.45 9.27 -1.11
C SER A 398 19.81 7.87 -1.55
N LEU A 399 20.24 7.73 -2.81
CA LEU A 399 20.72 6.48 -3.38
C LEU A 399 21.67 6.75 -4.55
N VAL A 400 22.26 5.70 -5.10
CA VAL A 400 23.15 5.77 -6.26
C VAL A 400 22.57 4.91 -7.38
N TYR A 401 22.60 5.41 -8.62
CA TYR A 401 22.31 4.63 -9.81
C TYR A 401 23.56 3.96 -10.37
N GLY A 402 23.42 2.77 -10.94
CA GLY A 402 24.41 2.05 -11.75
C GLY A 402 24.71 2.75 -13.08
N LEU A 403 25.69 2.24 -13.82
CA LEU A 403 26.02 2.73 -15.17
C LEU A 403 24.96 2.36 -16.21
N ASP A 404 24.17 1.33 -15.94
CA ASP A 404 23.04 0.87 -16.75
C ASP A 404 21.75 1.66 -16.49
N GLY A 405 21.82 2.69 -15.63
CA GLY A 405 20.70 3.56 -15.27
C GLY A 405 19.68 2.91 -14.35
N LYS A 406 19.96 1.72 -13.80
CA LYS A 406 19.17 1.11 -12.71
C LYS A 406 19.69 1.57 -11.35
N VAL A 407 18.91 1.39 -10.30
CA VAL A 407 19.39 1.62 -8.93
C VAL A 407 20.55 0.65 -8.62
N ASP A 408 21.63 1.15 -8.00
CA ASP A 408 22.73 0.31 -7.54
C ASP A 408 22.34 -0.35 -6.21
N GLU A 409 21.85 -1.58 -6.30
CA GLU A 409 21.48 -2.40 -5.15
C GLU A 409 22.69 -3.14 -4.53
N SER A 410 23.87 -3.07 -5.17
CA SER A 410 25.09 -3.75 -4.69
C SER A 410 25.80 -3.00 -3.57
N ASN A 411 25.51 -1.71 -3.41
CA ASN A 411 26.10 -0.86 -2.37
C ASN A 411 25.01 -0.18 -1.51
N PRO A 412 24.28 -0.95 -0.70
CA PRO A 412 23.20 -0.42 0.14
C PRO A 412 23.70 0.63 1.15
N ALA A 413 24.98 0.58 1.56
CA ALA A 413 25.58 1.56 2.46
C ALA A 413 25.76 2.96 1.84
N ALA A 414 25.56 3.10 0.53
CA ALA A 414 25.57 4.41 -0.13
C ALA A 414 24.22 5.13 -0.07
N ALA A 415 23.15 4.43 0.33
CA ALA A 415 21.82 4.97 0.50
C ALA A 415 21.58 5.48 1.93
N ASP A 416 20.60 6.37 2.08
CA ASP A 416 20.22 7.00 3.36
C ASP A 416 18.73 7.32 3.31
N TRP A 417 17.91 6.76 4.21
CA TRP A 417 16.50 7.06 4.32
C TRP A 417 16.28 8.22 5.29
N ILE A 418 16.10 9.41 4.73
CA ILE A 418 16.22 10.67 5.48
C ILE A 418 14.95 10.99 6.26
N SER A 419 13.77 10.76 5.68
CA SER A 419 12.50 11.06 6.37
C SER A 419 11.28 10.32 5.80
N VAL A 420 10.23 10.32 6.63
CA VAL A 420 8.86 9.91 6.31
C VAL A 420 7.87 11.01 6.72
N GLY A 421 6.80 11.19 5.95
CA GLY A 421 5.71 12.12 6.25
C GLY A 421 4.44 11.82 5.45
N GLY A 422 3.50 12.76 5.46
CA GLY A 422 2.16 12.55 4.91
C GLY A 422 1.34 11.65 5.84
N GLU A 423 0.67 10.65 5.27
CA GLU A 423 -0.19 9.72 6.03
C GLU A 423 0.54 8.45 6.48
N ALA A 424 1.85 8.51 6.73
CA ALA A 424 2.63 7.43 7.35
C ALA A 424 3.56 7.96 8.46
N LEU A 425 3.83 7.11 9.43
CA LEU A 425 4.78 7.36 10.53
C LEU A 425 6.13 6.64 10.35
N TYR A 426 6.21 5.69 9.41
CA TYR A 426 7.28 4.69 9.33
C TYR A 426 7.63 4.37 7.87
N ALA A 427 8.80 3.76 7.66
CA ALA A 427 9.09 3.07 6.41
C ALA A 427 8.08 1.92 6.20
N PRO A 428 7.69 1.58 4.96
CA PRO A 428 6.80 0.46 4.72
C PRO A 428 7.48 -0.82 5.23
N LEU A 429 6.72 -1.79 5.74
CA LEU A 429 7.30 -3.09 6.13
C LEU A 429 7.74 -3.88 4.89
N ASN A 430 6.95 -3.80 3.82
CA ASN A 430 7.20 -4.49 2.57
C ASN A 430 6.58 -3.77 1.37
N VAL A 431 7.10 -4.08 0.18
CA VAL A 431 6.59 -3.70 -1.14
C VAL A 431 6.74 -4.91 -2.05
N LEU A 432 5.65 -5.43 -2.59
CA LEU A 432 5.55 -6.76 -3.18
C LEU A 432 4.83 -6.70 -4.53
N GLN A 433 5.35 -7.45 -5.51
CA GLN A 433 4.63 -7.78 -6.74
C GLN A 433 3.75 -9.01 -6.52
N VAL A 434 2.43 -8.85 -6.63
CA VAL A 434 1.49 -9.98 -6.61
C VAL A 434 1.33 -10.51 -8.03
N LEU A 435 1.76 -11.75 -8.29
CA LEU A 435 1.70 -12.36 -9.62
C LEU A 435 0.39 -13.10 -9.87
N ASP A 436 -0.12 -13.79 -8.85
CA ASP A 436 -1.34 -14.60 -8.92
C ASP A 436 -1.86 -14.91 -7.50
N SER A 437 -3.13 -15.32 -7.40
CA SER A 437 -3.74 -15.79 -6.16
C SER A 437 -4.70 -16.95 -6.40
N GLN A 438 -4.75 -17.88 -5.45
CA GLN A 438 -5.73 -18.99 -5.48
C GLN A 438 -7.15 -18.56 -5.07
N TRP A 439 -7.32 -17.37 -4.48
CA TRP A 439 -8.62 -16.85 -4.01
C TRP A 439 -9.40 -17.82 -3.10
N ALA A 440 -8.69 -18.43 -2.16
CA ALA A 440 -9.24 -19.32 -1.14
C ALA A 440 -9.06 -18.71 0.26
N GLY A 441 -9.95 -17.78 0.63
CA GLY A 441 -9.94 -17.08 1.92
C GLY A 441 -9.88 -18.01 3.14
N HIS A 442 -9.76 -17.44 4.33
CA HIS A 442 -9.76 -18.27 5.53
C HIS A 442 -11.12 -18.93 5.76
N ASN A 443 -12.19 -18.23 5.40
CA ASN A 443 -13.56 -18.71 5.45
C ASN A 443 -13.87 -19.69 4.30
N PRO A 444 -14.02 -21.01 4.59
CA PRO A 444 -14.16 -22.02 3.54
C PRO A 444 -15.51 -21.97 2.81
N TYR A 445 -16.47 -21.21 3.34
CA TYR A 445 -17.78 -21.04 2.72
C TYR A 445 -17.78 -19.97 1.63
N VAL A 446 -16.84 -19.01 1.70
CA VAL A 446 -16.71 -17.93 0.72
C VAL A 446 -15.81 -18.39 -0.40
N ASN A 447 -16.38 -18.56 -1.60
CA ASN A 447 -15.62 -18.97 -2.79
C ASN A 447 -15.75 -17.96 -3.93
N LEU A 448 -14.74 -17.93 -4.78
CA LEU A 448 -14.62 -16.97 -5.88
C LEU A 448 -15.80 -17.05 -6.87
N ALA A 449 -16.27 -18.25 -7.21
CA ALA A 449 -17.36 -18.42 -8.18
C ALA A 449 -18.65 -17.75 -7.70
N ASN A 450 -19.01 -17.95 -6.43
CA ASN A 450 -20.15 -17.30 -5.82
C ASN A 450 -19.97 -15.77 -5.78
N VAL A 451 -18.81 -15.25 -5.36
CA VAL A 451 -18.57 -13.79 -5.32
C VAL A 451 -18.64 -13.18 -6.73
N GLN A 452 -18.05 -13.81 -7.74
CA GLN A 452 -18.12 -13.35 -9.12
C GLN A 452 -19.55 -13.38 -9.68
N SER A 453 -20.38 -14.34 -9.28
CA SER A 453 -21.79 -14.39 -9.70
C SER A 453 -22.59 -13.16 -9.25
N LEU A 454 -22.16 -12.51 -8.17
CA LEU A 454 -22.77 -11.29 -7.63
C LEU A 454 -22.23 -10.00 -8.29
N ASP A 455 -21.21 -10.10 -9.15
CA ASP A 455 -20.43 -8.96 -9.63
C ASP A 455 -20.47 -8.79 -11.16
N LEU A 456 -21.20 -7.79 -11.63
CA LEU A 456 -21.33 -7.49 -13.06
C LEU A 456 -19.99 -7.12 -13.72
N ALA A 457 -19.03 -6.56 -12.98
CA ALA A 457 -17.73 -6.13 -13.52
C ALA A 457 -16.71 -7.28 -13.66
N ASN A 458 -16.94 -8.40 -12.96
CA ASN A 458 -15.98 -9.50 -12.85
C ASN A 458 -16.60 -10.88 -13.14
N GLY A 459 -17.73 -10.95 -13.86
CA GLY A 459 -18.26 -12.19 -14.45
C GLY A 459 -19.74 -12.48 -14.23
N GLY A 460 -20.38 -11.81 -13.27
CA GLY A 460 -21.76 -12.05 -12.83
C GLY A 460 -22.85 -11.63 -13.80
N GLY A 461 -22.54 -10.84 -14.83
CA GLY A 461 -23.52 -10.46 -15.87
C GLY A 461 -24.13 -11.64 -16.64
N ARG A 462 -23.61 -12.85 -16.47
CA ARG A 462 -24.12 -14.08 -17.07
C ARG A 462 -25.03 -14.89 -16.14
N ASP A 463 -25.06 -14.57 -14.85
CA ASP A 463 -25.92 -15.27 -13.89
C ASP A 463 -27.31 -14.64 -13.85
N ALA A 464 -28.27 -15.28 -14.52
CA ALA A 464 -29.66 -14.83 -14.55
C ALA A 464 -30.31 -14.82 -13.16
N ARG A 465 -29.75 -15.54 -12.17
CA ARG A 465 -30.25 -15.60 -10.80
C ARG A 465 -30.29 -14.23 -10.13
N PHE A 466 -29.32 -13.37 -10.42
CA PHE A 466 -29.15 -12.07 -9.76
C PHE A 466 -29.48 -10.88 -10.67
N ALA A 467 -30.12 -11.12 -11.83
CA ALA A 467 -30.58 -10.05 -12.71
C ALA A 467 -31.89 -9.37 -12.23
N GLY A 468 -32.61 -9.99 -11.29
CA GLY A 468 -33.95 -9.60 -10.87
C GLY A 468 -34.02 -8.63 -9.68
N LYS A 469 -35.16 -8.65 -8.98
CA LYS A 469 -35.40 -7.86 -7.76
C LYS A 469 -34.52 -8.40 -6.62
N ARG A 470 -33.94 -7.49 -5.83
CA ARG A 470 -33.22 -7.84 -4.60
C ARG A 470 -34.10 -8.66 -3.63
N PRO A 471 -33.53 -9.63 -2.90
CA PRO A 471 -34.21 -10.33 -1.83
C PRO A 471 -34.52 -9.40 -0.65
N ASP A 472 -35.51 -9.79 0.15
CA ASP A 472 -35.72 -9.21 1.47
C ASP A 472 -34.88 -10.02 2.47
N PHE A 473 -33.77 -9.43 2.94
CA PHE A 473 -32.85 -10.09 3.85
C PHE A 473 -33.40 -10.09 5.28
N LEU A 474 -33.33 -11.25 5.92
CA LEU A 474 -33.63 -11.43 7.34
C LEU A 474 -32.43 -10.97 8.19
N PRO A 475 -32.65 -10.42 9.41
CA PRO A 475 -31.58 -10.16 10.37
C PRO A 475 -31.02 -11.47 10.96
N VAL A 476 -29.82 -11.44 11.56
CA VAL A 476 -29.17 -12.65 12.12
C VAL A 476 -30.12 -13.41 13.04
N ALA A 477 -30.75 -12.70 13.98
CA ALA A 477 -31.64 -13.28 14.97
C ALA A 477 -32.82 -14.08 14.36
N GLN A 478 -33.25 -13.75 13.14
CA GLN A 478 -34.30 -14.48 12.43
C GLN A 478 -33.74 -15.58 11.52
N TYR A 479 -32.65 -15.29 10.81
CA TYR A 479 -32.07 -16.23 9.85
C TYR A 479 -31.41 -17.44 10.52
N GLU A 480 -30.77 -17.22 11.66
CA GLU A 480 -30.05 -18.25 12.41
C GLU A 480 -30.90 -18.90 13.50
N ALA A 481 -32.12 -18.41 13.75
CA ALA A 481 -33.06 -19.04 14.67
C ALA A 481 -33.31 -20.51 14.30
N GLY A 482 -32.93 -21.43 15.19
CA GLY A 482 -33.09 -22.87 15.00
C GLY A 482 -32.05 -23.52 14.09
N ARG A 483 -31.05 -22.78 13.58
CA ARG A 483 -29.89 -23.37 12.92
C ARG A 483 -28.91 -23.90 13.97
N ALA A 484 -28.32 -25.06 13.70
CA ALA A 484 -27.29 -25.59 14.57
C ALA A 484 -26.07 -24.65 14.55
N PRO A 485 -25.51 -24.27 15.71
CA PRO A 485 -24.27 -23.51 15.73
C PRO A 485 -23.17 -24.34 15.06
N LEU A 486 -22.38 -23.70 14.19
CA LEU A 486 -21.16 -24.31 13.64
C LEU A 486 -20.34 -24.89 14.80
N GLY A 487 -20.12 -26.21 14.80
CA GLY A 487 -19.31 -26.91 15.81
C GLY A 487 -20.02 -27.28 17.12
N GLY A 488 -21.35 -27.37 17.16
CA GLY A 488 -22.01 -28.35 18.04
C GLY A 488 -21.57 -29.77 17.65
N ASN A 489 -21.48 -30.69 18.60
CA ASN A 489 -21.02 -32.10 18.45
C ASN A 489 -21.87 -32.96 17.49
N THR A 490 -22.09 -32.52 16.26
CA THR A 490 -22.72 -33.26 15.19
C THR A 490 -21.71 -33.38 14.05
N PRO A 491 -21.23 -34.60 13.74
CA PRO A 491 -20.29 -34.82 12.65
C PRO A 491 -21.02 -34.51 11.34
N MET A 492 -20.57 -33.46 10.65
CA MET A 492 -20.90 -33.25 9.25
C MET A 492 -20.22 -34.36 8.45
N PHE A 493 -21.04 -35.25 7.89
CA PHE A 493 -20.62 -36.30 6.98
C PHE A 493 -19.87 -35.70 5.79
N ALA A 494 -18.59 -36.04 5.66
CA ALA A 494 -17.95 -36.27 4.38
C ALA A 494 -17.25 -37.63 4.49
N SER A 495 -17.74 -38.62 3.73
CA SER A 495 -17.09 -39.91 3.61
C SER A 495 -15.70 -39.73 3.00
N GLY A 496 -14.68 -40.21 3.70
CA GLY A 496 -13.32 -40.27 3.19
C GLY A 496 -12.38 -40.55 4.35
N ASN A 497 -12.07 -41.83 4.54
CA ASN A 497 -11.08 -42.31 5.52
C ASN A 497 -9.78 -41.51 5.42
N GLU A 498 -9.47 -40.74 6.46
CA GLU A 498 -8.13 -40.59 7.02
C GLU A 498 -8.24 -39.80 8.34
N GLN A 499 -7.76 -40.40 9.42
CA GLN A 499 -7.66 -39.76 10.74
C GLN A 499 -6.57 -38.68 10.72
N PRO A 500 -6.81 -37.48 11.27
CA PRO A 500 -5.74 -36.62 11.74
C PRO A 500 -5.72 -36.48 13.27
N ASP A 501 -4.49 -36.44 13.77
CA ASP A 501 -4.03 -36.28 15.15
C ASP A 501 -4.47 -34.93 15.79
N PRO A 502 -5.01 -34.93 17.03
CA PRO A 502 -5.56 -33.72 17.68
C PRO A 502 -4.53 -32.73 18.27
N SER A 503 -3.25 -32.76 17.88
CA SER A 503 -2.21 -31.94 18.53
C SER A 503 -1.88 -30.59 17.86
N GLN A 504 -2.67 -30.08 16.91
CA GLN A 504 -2.41 -28.77 16.28
C GLN A 504 -3.63 -27.83 16.34
N GLY A 505 -3.76 -27.11 17.46
CA GLY A 505 -4.55 -25.88 17.48
C GLY A 505 -3.77 -24.72 16.83
N PRO A 506 -4.43 -23.77 16.12
CA PRO A 506 -3.75 -22.65 15.50
C PRO A 506 -3.27 -21.68 16.58
N ARG A 507 -1.96 -21.68 16.84
CA ARG A 507 -1.30 -20.65 17.66
C ARG A 507 -1.22 -19.36 16.85
N ARG A 508 -2.14 -18.42 17.10
CA ARG A 508 -1.91 -16.99 16.86
C ARG A 508 -0.83 -16.53 17.86
N SER A 509 0.42 -16.54 17.44
CA SER A 509 1.49 -15.75 18.07
C SER A 509 2.13 -14.88 17.00
N GLY A 510 2.13 -13.57 17.23
CA GLY A 510 2.66 -12.57 16.32
C GLY A 510 4.10 -12.82 15.88
N GLY A 511 4.43 -12.30 14.70
CA GLY A 511 5.78 -12.24 14.15
C GLY A 511 6.12 -13.39 13.20
N PHE A 512 5.45 -13.47 12.04
CA PHE A 512 5.62 -14.58 11.09
C PHE A 512 6.63 -14.34 9.95
N PHE A 513 7.17 -13.13 9.76
CA PHE A 513 8.12 -12.88 8.66
C PHE A 513 9.54 -13.44 8.90
N ARG A 514 9.87 -13.96 10.10
CA ARG A 514 11.19 -14.57 10.37
C ARG A 514 11.34 -16.02 9.89
N THR A 515 10.26 -16.73 9.61
CA THR A 515 10.29 -18.19 9.42
C THR A 515 10.03 -18.67 7.98
N MET A 516 9.70 -17.78 7.04
CA MET A 516 9.47 -18.17 5.63
C MET A 516 10.71 -18.08 4.72
N PHE A 517 11.82 -17.47 5.16
CA PHE A 517 12.99 -17.23 4.30
C PHE A 517 14.30 -17.77 4.92
N GLY A 518 14.29 -19.06 5.26
CA GLY A 518 15.38 -19.73 5.98
C GLY A 518 15.85 -21.07 5.39
N ARG A 519 16.11 -21.14 4.08
CA ARG A 519 17.29 -21.78 3.44
C ARG A 519 17.11 -21.85 1.93
#